data_AF-A0A6J8BFG8-F1
#
_entry.id   AF-A0A6J8BFG8-F1
#
_cell.length_a   1.000
_cell.length_b   1.000
_cell.length_c   1.000
_cell.angle_alpha   90.00
_cell.angle_beta   90.00
_cell.angle_gamma   90.00
#
_symmetry.space_group_name_H-M   'P 1'
#
loop_
_entity.id
_entity.type
_entity.pdbx_description
1 polymer ?
#
loop_
_entity_poly.entity_id
_entity_poly.type
_entity_poly.pdbx_seq_one_letter_code
_entity_poly.pdbx_strand_id
1 'polypeptide(L)'
;MYIGRTSSTATRVCSCGSYVQNIKRRQKEQQTYRQKTQLYSSTTTDSLNNSELSVNKYEEISEETLQSLSDKFDLLAETKDCEPEYDITYADGVLTVKISDKWGTYVINKQSPNKQIWLSSPISGPKRYDFTNGTWIYSHDGGSLHQLLTEEISQALSDNIDFSDCEYSNRKKVV
;
A
#
# COMPACT_ATOMS: atom_id res chain seq x y z
N MET A 1 53.67 -19.26 17.05
CA MET A 1 53.69 -18.13 16.09
C MET A 1 53.07 -18.63 14.79
N TYR A 2 52.16 -17.83 14.20
CA TYR A 2 51.41 -18.01 12.94
C TYR A 2 50.15 -18.90 12.91
N ILE A 3 49.04 -18.23 13.25
CA ILE A 3 47.73 -18.20 12.57
C ILE A 3 47.79 -18.43 11.03
N GLY A 4 46.94 -19.32 10.52
CA GLY A 4 46.64 -19.49 9.10
C GLY A 4 45.12 -19.50 8.86
N ARG A 5 44.62 -18.43 8.22
CA ARG A 5 43.22 -18.22 7.85
C ARG A 5 42.86 -19.10 6.64
N THR A 6 41.69 -19.74 6.65
CA THR A 6 41.04 -20.22 5.42
C THR A 6 39.84 -19.33 5.10
N SER A 7 39.86 -18.79 3.88
CA SER A 7 38.90 -17.85 3.32
C SER A 7 37.67 -18.60 2.83
N SER A 8 36.49 -18.25 3.33
CA SER A 8 35.22 -18.73 2.78
C SER A 8 34.71 -17.71 1.77
N THR A 9 34.80 -18.05 0.48
CA THR A 9 34.18 -17.28 -0.61
C THR A 9 32.68 -17.55 -0.61
N ALA A 10 31.88 -16.56 -0.22
CA ALA A 10 30.43 -16.58 -0.36
C ALA A 10 30.03 -16.30 -1.82
N THR A 11 29.50 -17.32 -2.48
CA THR A 11 28.90 -17.20 -3.81
C THR A 11 27.63 -16.35 -3.72
N ARG A 12 27.58 -15.21 -4.42
CA ARG A 12 26.33 -14.45 -4.63
C ARG A 12 25.33 -15.33 -5.37
N VAL A 13 24.25 -15.70 -4.69
CA VAL A 13 23.06 -16.26 -5.34
C VAL A 13 22.29 -15.08 -5.94
N CYS A 14 22.17 -15.06 -7.26
CA CYS A 14 21.41 -14.05 -8.00
C CYS A 14 19.90 -14.37 -7.87
N SER A 15 19.13 -13.48 -7.24
CA SER A 15 17.71 -13.66 -6.89
C SER A 15 16.71 -13.42 -8.06
N CYS A 16 17.21 -13.33 -9.31
CA CYS A 16 16.42 -12.96 -10.49
C CYS A 16 15.32 -13.98 -10.88
N GLY A 17 15.45 -15.26 -10.47
CA GLY A 17 14.50 -16.32 -10.87
C GLY A 17 13.16 -16.31 -10.13
N SER A 18 13.11 -15.82 -8.90
CA SER A 18 11.93 -15.86 -8.03
C SER A 18 10.91 -14.77 -8.39
N TYR A 19 11.37 -13.66 -8.95
CA TYR A 19 10.57 -12.49 -9.30
C TYR A 19 9.56 -12.76 -10.43
N VAL A 20 10.01 -13.36 -11.54
CA VAL A 20 9.14 -13.65 -12.70
C VAL A 20 8.03 -14.66 -12.36
N GLN A 21 8.31 -15.59 -11.45
CA GLN A 21 7.32 -16.57 -10.99
C GLN A 21 6.27 -15.92 -10.08
N ASN A 22 6.68 -15.01 -9.20
CA ASN A 22 5.78 -14.28 -8.32
C ASN A 22 4.87 -13.31 -9.09
N ILE A 23 5.37 -12.62 -10.12
CA ILE A 23 4.53 -11.78 -11.02
C ILE A 23 3.45 -12.61 -11.71
N LYS A 24 3.81 -13.77 -12.26
CA LYS A 24 2.85 -14.63 -12.97
C LYS A 24 1.78 -15.21 -12.04
N ARG A 25 2.12 -15.48 -10.77
CA ARG A 25 1.17 -15.92 -9.74
C ARG A 25 0.22 -14.78 -9.36
N ARG A 26 0.74 -13.58 -9.07
CA ARG A 26 -0.07 -12.38 -8.76
C ARG A 26 -0.98 -11.97 -9.92
N GLN A 27 -0.54 -12.08 -11.18
CA GLN A 27 -1.39 -11.81 -12.36
C GLN A 27 -2.56 -12.78 -12.49
N LYS A 28 -2.37 -14.07 -12.16
CA LYS A 28 -3.45 -15.07 -12.18
C LYS A 28 -4.44 -14.86 -11.04
N GLU A 29 -3.95 -14.49 -9.85
CA GLU A 29 -4.79 -14.13 -8.70
C GLU A 29 -5.62 -12.87 -9.00
N GLN A 30 -5.00 -11.82 -9.60
CA GLN A 30 -5.69 -10.61 -10.07
C GLN A 30 -6.72 -10.89 -11.18
N GLN A 31 -6.42 -11.77 -12.15
CA GLN A 31 -7.38 -12.16 -13.19
C GLN A 31 -8.57 -12.94 -12.62
N THR A 32 -8.33 -13.83 -11.67
CA THR A 32 -9.39 -14.62 -11.02
C THR A 32 -10.31 -13.70 -10.21
N TYR A 33 -9.75 -12.69 -9.53
CA TYR A 33 -10.53 -11.68 -8.81
C TYR A 33 -11.36 -10.81 -9.77
N ARG A 34 -10.77 -10.33 -10.88
CA ARG A 34 -11.50 -9.57 -11.93
C ARG A 34 -12.65 -10.33 -12.56
N GLN A 35 -12.52 -11.65 -12.74
CA GLN A 35 -13.62 -12.48 -13.24
C GLN A 35 -14.73 -12.66 -12.19
N LYS A 36 -14.37 -12.70 -10.91
CA LYS A 36 -15.33 -12.82 -9.80
C LYS A 36 -16.12 -11.53 -9.58
N THR A 37 -15.50 -10.35 -9.78
CA THR A 37 -16.19 -9.05 -9.71
C THR A 37 -17.08 -8.78 -10.93
N GLN A 38 -16.69 -9.23 -12.12
CA GLN A 38 -17.53 -9.11 -13.34
C GLN A 38 -18.85 -9.87 -13.23
N LEU A 39 -18.89 -11.00 -12.52
CA LEU A 39 -20.12 -11.78 -12.35
C LEU A 39 -21.16 -11.08 -11.44
N TYR A 40 -20.74 -10.13 -10.61
CA TYR A 40 -21.60 -9.34 -9.70
C TYR A 40 -22.16 -8.06 -10.34
N SER A 41 -21.76 -7.72 -11.58
CA SER A 41 -22.04 -6.43 -12.22
C SER A 41 -23.44 -6.31 -12.85
N SER A 42 -24.28 -7.33 -12.70
CA SER A 42 -25.58 -7.42 -13.38
C SER A 42 -26.74 -6.98 -12.49
N THR A 43 -26.69 -5.80 -11.88
CA THR A 43 -27.92 -5.14 -11.40
C THR A 43 -27.73 -3.65 -11.13
N THR A 44 -28.63 -2.89 -11.75
CA THR A 44 -29.17 -1.58 -11.33
C THR A 44 -28.41 -0.33 -11.79
N THR A 45 -28.90 0.19 -12.91
CA THR A 45 -29.01 1.62 -13.21
C THR A 45 -29.60 2.39 -12.04
N ASP A 46 -28.93 3.43 -11.52
CA ASP A 46 -29.68 4.50 -10.86
C ASP A 46 -29.00 5.86 -10.86
N SER A 47 -29.86 6.85 -10.70
CA SER A 47 -29.79 8.20 -11.26
C SER A 47 -29.28 9.21 -10.23
N LEU A 48 -28.59 10.24 -10.74
CA LEU A 48 -28.09 11.46 -10.08
C LEU A 48 -28.80 11.88 -8.76
N ASN A 49 -28.07 11.79 -7.64
CA ASN A 49 -28.10 12.71 -6.49
C ASN A 49 -26.81 12.52 -5.64
N ASN A 50 -26.11 13.61 -5.32
CA ASN A 50 -25.03 13.68 -4.31
C ASN A 50 -25.60 13.11 -2.98
N SER A 51 -25.01 12.24 -2.16
CA SER A 51 -23.63 12.16 -1.67
C SER A 51 -23.49 10.90 -0.78
N GLU A 52 -23.50 9.70 -1.34
CA GLU A 52 -23.12 8.51 -0.58
C GLU A 52 -22.33 7.58 -1.49
N LEU A 53 -21.08 7.29 -1.10
CA LEU A 53 -20.25 6.34 -1.81
C LEU A 53 -20.97 4.99 -1.82
N SER A 54 -21.31 4.46 -3.00
CA SER A 54 -21.94 3.15 -3.07
C SER A 54 -20.98 2.09 -2.55
N VAL A 55 -21.49 0.99 -1.97
CA VAL A 55 -20.64 -0.08 -1.41
C VAL A 55 -19.71 -0.63 -2.49
N ASN A 56 -20.23 -0.89 -3.70
CA ASN A 56 -19.42 -1.36 -4.82
C ASN A 56 -18.32 -0.37 -5.20
N LYS A 57 -18.63 0.93 -5.20
CA LYS A 57 -17.64 1.95 -5.55
C LYS A 57 -16.58 2.12 -4.46
N TYR A 58 -16.98 2.01 -3.20
CA TYR A 58 -16.04 1.94 -2.08
C TYR A 58 -15.08 0.76 -2.22
N GLU A 59 -15.61 -0.43 -2.53
CA GLU A 59 -14.78 -1.64 -2.66
C GLU A 59 -13.74 -1.47 -3.77
N GLU A 60 -14.15 -0.96 -4.93
CA GLU A 60 -13.24 -0.67 -6.05
C GLU A 60 -12.16 0.35 -5.68
N ILE A 61 -12.56 1.52 -5.17
CA ILE A 61 -11.62 2.61 -4.84
C ILE A 61 -10.64 2.18 -3.75
N SER A 62 -11.14 1.54 -2.69
CA SER A 62 -10.29 1.12 -1.57
C SER A 62 -9.31 0.04 -1.98
N GLU A 63 -9.73 -0.90 -2.84
CA GLU A 63 -8.85 -1.92 -3.41
C GLU A 63 -7.74 -1.31 -4.27
N GLU A 64 -8.11 -0.42 -5.20
CA GLU A 64 -7.15 0.27 -6.06
C GLU A 64 -6.17 1.14 -5.26
N THR A 65 -6.66 1.82 -4.22
CA THR A 65 -5.81 2.62 -3.30
C THR A 65 -4.77 1.72 -2.63
N LEU A 66 -5.20 0.63 -1.97
CA LEU A 66 -4.28 -0.25 -1.24
C LEU A 66 -3.31 -0.98 -2.18
N GLN A 67 -3.76 -1.38 -3.36
CA GLN A 67 -2.90 -1.98 -4.37
C GLN A 67 -1.82 -0.98 -4.84
N SER A 68 -2.21 0.26 -5.12
CA SER A 68 -1.25 1.31 -5.53
C SER A 68 -0.24 1.61 -4.44
N LEU A 69 -0.66 1.67 -3.17
CA LEU A 69 0.23 1.81 -2.03
C LEU A 69 1.17 0.62 -1.89
N SER A 70 0.65 -0.62 -2.01
CA SER A 70 1.46 -1.84 -1.95
C SER A 70 2.54 -1.84 -3.03
N ASP A 71 2.19 -1.48 -4.26
CA ASP A 71 3.14 -1.42 -5.38
C ASP A 71 4.22 -0.35 -5.13
N LYS A 72 3.85 0.79 -4.55
CA LYS A 72 4.80 1.85 -4.17
C LYS A 72 5.76 1.38 -3.07
N PHE A 73 5.26 0.67 -2.05
CA PHE A 73 6.11 0.11 -1.00
C PHE A 73 7.05 -0.98 -1.55
N ASP A 74 6.57 -1.85 -2.44
CA ASP A 74 7.41 -2.85 -3.11
C ASP A 74 8.55 -2.16 -3.89
N LEU A 75 8.25 -1.07 -4.60
CA LEU A 75 9.27 -0.27 -5.31
C LEU A 75 10.30 0.37 -4.37
N LEU A 76 9.88 0.82 -3.18
CA LEU A 76 10.81 1.36 -2.18
C LEU A 76 11.81 0.30 -1.72
N ALA A 77 11.35 -0.95 -1.54
CA ALA A 77 12.19 -2.09 -1.17
C ALA A 77 13.30 -2.38 -2.20
N GLU A 78 13.01 -2.15 -3.48
CA GLU A 78 13.95 -2.40 -4.59
C GLU A 78 14.92 -1.23 -4.82
N THR A 79 14.44 0.00 -4.62
CA THR A 79 15.19 1.21 -5.00
C THR A 79 16.03 1.78 -3.86
N LYS A 80 15.69 1.48 -2.62
CA LYS A 80 16.34 2.01 -1.43
C LYS A 80 17.04 0.91 -0.66
N ASP A 81 18.11 1.28 0.05
CA ASP A 81 18.78 0.38 0.99
C ASP A 81 17.90 0.22 2.25
N CYS A 82 16.83 -0.56 2.13
CA CYS A 82 15.96 -0.91 3.24
C CYS A 82 16.69 -1.84 4.22
N GLU A 83 16.31 -1.76 5.51
CA GLU A 83 16.83 -2.67 6.53
C GLU A 83 16.37 -4.12 6.25
N PRO A 84 17.12 -5.15 6.71
CA PRO A 84 16.77 -6.56 6.50
C PRO A 84 15.38 -6.95 7.03
N GLU A 85 14.89 -6.22 8.02
CA GLU A 85 13.59 -6.41 8.66
C GLU A 85 12.43 -5.79 7.87
N TYR A 86 12.72 -5.07 6.78
CA TYR A 86 11.70 -4.49 5.92
C TYR A 86 10.88 -5.59 5.23
N ASP A 87 9.56 -5.55 5.41
CA ASP A 87 8.65 -6.55 4.87
C ASP A 87 7.29 -5.93 4.52
N ILE A 88 6.69 -6.41 3.44
CA ILE A 88 5.38 -5.94 2.96
C ILE A 88 4.49 -7.14 2.70
N THR A 89 3.28 -7.09 3.26
CA THR A 89 2.24 -8.09 3.01
C THR A 89 0.93 -7.39 2.71
N TYR A 90 0.35 -7.66 1.55
CA TYR A 90 -1.01 -7.24 1.20
C TYR A 90 -1.91 -8.47 1.00
N ALA A 91 -2.91 -8.64 1.86
CA ALA A 91 -3.86 -9.75 1.80
C ALA A 91 -5.20 -9.35 2.41
N ASP A 92 -6.30 -9.82 1.82
CA ASP A 92 -7.68 -9.67 2.33
C ASP A 92 -8.06 -8.23 2.72
N GLY A 93 -7.59 -7.24 1.95
CA GLY A 93 -7.86 -5.82 2.20
C GLY A 93 -7.05 -5.22 3.35
N VAL A 94 -6.01 -5.91 3.83
CA VAL A 94 -5.06 -5.45 4.84
C VAL A 94 -3.66 -5.37 4.24
N LEU A 95 -3.11 -4.16 4.20
CA LEU A 95 -1.72 -3.87 3.84
C LEU A 95 -0.92 -3.69 5.14
N THR A 96 0.02 -4.58 5.38
CA THR A 96 0.96 -4.54 6.51
C THR A 96 2.35 -4.22 5.99
N VAL A 97 2.97 -3.16 6.52
CA VAL A 97 4.31 -2.71 6.12
C VAL A 97 5.18 -2.62 7.36
N LYS A 98 6.16 -3.51 7.48
CA LYS A 98 7.21 -3.42 8.49
C LYS A 98 8.37 -2.63 7.90
N ILE A 99 8.71 -1.49 8.51
CA ILE A 99 9.83 -0.66 8.03
C ILE A 99 11.15 -1.12 8.64
N SER A 100 11.19 -1.17 9.97
CA SER A 100 12.27 -1.76 10.76
C SER A 100 11.82 -1.96 12.20
N ASP A 101 12.64 -2.60 13.04
CA ASP A 101 12.34 -2.74 14.47
C ASP A 101 12.28 -1.39 15.21
N LYS A 102 13.00 -0.38 14.70
CA LYS A 102 12.99 0.98 15.25
C LYS A 102 11.73 1.76 14.86
N TRP A 103 11.32 1.67 13.60
CA TRP A 103 10.20 2.44 13.07
C TRP A 103 8.86 1.72 13.18
N GLY A 104 8.87 0.41 13.46
CA GLY A 104 7.68 -0.40 13.70
C GLY A 104 6.97 -0.83 12.43
N THR A 105 5.71 -1.22 12.63
CA THR A 105 4.83 -1.79 11.60
C THR A 105 3.60 -0.93 11.40
N TYR A 106 3.35 -0.57 10.16
CA TYR A 106 2.16 0.12 9.69
C TYR A 106 1.12 -0.92 9.26
N VAL A 107 -0.13 -0.69 9.61
CA VAL A 107 -1.25 -1.51 9.14
C VAL A 107 -2.32 -0.61 8.54
N ILE A 108 -2.62 -0.82 7.26
CA ILE A 108 -3.63 -0.08 6.50
C ILE A 108 -4.71 -1.08 6.10
N ASN A 109 -5.94 -0.87 6.56
CA ASN A 109 -7.03 -1.84 6.42
C ASN A 109 -8.29 -1.22 5.81
N LYS A 110 -8.91 -1.94 4.88
CA LYS A 110 -10.28 -1.68 4.41
C LYS A 110 -11.30 -1.95 5.51
N GLN A 111 -12.19 -0.99 5.73
CA GLN A 111 -13.32 -1.12 6.65
C GLN A 111 -14.64 -0.95 5.89
N SER A 112 -15.03 -2.00 5.18
CA SER A 112 -16.22 -2.04 4.32
C SER A 112 -17.52 -1.63 4.99
N PRO A 113 -17.84 -2.03 6.24
CA PRO A 113 -19.07 -1.60 6.89
C PRO A 113 -19.16 -0.08 7.06
N ASN A 114 -18.03 0.58 7.27
CA ASN A 114 -17.94 2.02 7.50
C ASN A 114 -17.57 2.80 6.23
N LYS A 115 -17.23 2.11 5.13
CA LYS A 115 -16.68 2.70 3.90
C LYS A 115 -15.43 3.55 4.16
N GLN A 116 -14.56 3.07 5.06
CA GLN A 116 -13.37 3.78 5.52
C GLN A 116 -12.09 2.99 5.24
N ILE A 117 -10.96 3.70 5.23
CA ILE A 117 -9.64 3.08 5.41
C ILE A 117 -9.14 3.41 6.81
N TRP A 118 -8.67 2.40 7.53
CA TRP A 118 -8.05 2.58 8.84
C TRP A 118 -6.54 2.42 8.72
N LEU A 119 -5.80 3.30 9.37
CA LEU A 119 -4.35 3.25 9.51
C LEU A 119 -4.02 3.01 10.97
N SER A 120 -3.10 2.10 11.25
CA SER A 120 -2.35 2.02 12.49
C SER A 120 -0.92 2.45 12.20
N SER A 121 -0.55 3.66 12.62
CA SER A 121 0.82 4.15 12.53
C SER A 121 1.55 3.93 13.86
N PRO A 122 2.80 3.44 13.86
CA PRO A 122 3.65 3.39 15.06
C PRO A 122 4.06 4.78 15.57
N ILE A 123 3.93 5.82 14.74
CA ILE A 123 4.30 7.21 15.07
C ILE A 123 3.08 8.00 15.53
N SER A 124 2.04 8.07 14.69
CA SER A 124 0.85 8.91 14.95
C SER A 124 -0.35 8.15 15.54
N GLY A 125 -0.25 6.83 15.68
CA GLY A 125 -1.32 5.99 16.22
C GLY A 125 -2.44 5.69 15.21
N PRO A 126 -3.62 5.27 15.69
CA PRO A 126 -4.72 4.87 14.81
C PRO A 126 -5.45 6.08 14.22
N LYS A 127 -5.71 6.04 12.91
CA LYS A 127 -6.49 7.05 12.16
C LYS A 127 -7.52 6.37 11.26
N ARG A 128 -8.64 7.07 11.02
CA ARG A 128 -9.76 6.59 10.19
C ARG A 128 -10.00 7.61 9.09
N TYR A 129 -9.93 7.17 7.84
CA TYR A 129 -10.04 8.05 6.68
C TYR A 129 -11.37 7.82 5.98
N ASP A 130 -12.06 8.93 5.72
CA ASP A 130 -13.27 8.99 4.92
C ASP A 130 -12.92 9.40 3.49
N PHE A 131 -13.59 8.80 2.51
CA PHE A 131 -13.37 9.14 1.12
C PHE A 131 -14.16 10.39 0.72
N THR A 132 -13.46 11.49 0.47
CA THR A 132 -14.06 12.79 0.10
C THR A 132 -13.31 13.38 -1.08
N ASN A 133 -14.04 13.82 -2.12
CA ASN A 133 -13.48 14.52 -3.28
C ASN A 133 -12.30 13.78 -3.94
N GLY A 134 -12.39 12.46 -4.07
CA GLY A 134 -11.34 11.66 -4.70
C GLY A 134 -10.16 11.31 -3.79
N THR A 135 -10.26 11.52 -2.47
CA THR A 135 -9.15 11.31 -1.54
C THR A 135 -9.59 10.87 -0.16
N TRP A 136 -8.74 10.10 0.49
CA TRP A 136 -8.88 9.63 1.86
C TRP A 136 -8.45 10.72 2.85
N ILE A 137 -9.40 11.32 3.56
CA ILE A 137 -9.21 12.45 4.47
C ILE A 137 -9.51 12.04 5.90
N TYR A 138 -8.64 12.44 6.84
CA TYR A 138 -8.89 12.27 8.27
C TYR A 138 -9.67 13.47 8.82
N SER A 139 -10.82 13.21 9.43
CA SER A 139 -11.76 14.25 9.85
C SER A 139 -11.26 15.17 10.97
N HIS A 140 -10.28 14.74 11.77
CA HIS A 140 -9.80 15.54 12.91
C HIS A 140 -8.80 16.64 12.51
N ASP A 141 -7.87 16.34 11.60
CA ASP A 141 -6.83 17.29 11.17
C ASP A 141 -6.98 17.74 9.70
N GLY A 142 -7.88 17.10 8.94
CA GLY A 142 -8.09 17.38 7.52
C GLY A 142 -6.98 16.85 6.61
N GLY A 143 -5.97 16.16 7.17
CA GLY A 143 -4.85 15.60 6.42
C GLY A 143 -5.27 14.40 5.58
N SER A 144 -4.58 14.20 4.46
CA SER A 144 -4.81 13.02 3.61
C SER A 144 -3.95 11.83 4.05
N LEU A 145 -4.45 10.62 3.78
CA LEU A 145 -3.70 9.38 4.03
C LEU A 145 -2.31 9.42 3.36
N HIS A 146 -2.27 9.87 2.11
CA HIS A 146 -1.06 9.92 1.30
C HIS A 146 -0.07 10.97 1.80
N GLN A 147 -0.56 12.11 2.27
CA GLN A 147 0.28 13.14 2.87
C GLN A 147 0.94 12.61 4.15
N LEU A 148 0.17 11.99 5.04
CA LEU A 148 0.72 11.45 6.29
C LEU A 148 1.78 10.37 6.00
N LEU A 149 1.50 9.44 5.07
CA LEU A 149 2.47 8.41 4.69
C LEU A 149 3.73 9.04 4.07
N THR A 150 3.59 10.09 3.26
CA THR A 150 4.73 10.84 2.70
C THR A 150 5.60 11.41 3.80
N GLU A 151 5.02 12.06 4.81
CA GLU A 151 5.75 12.65 5.93
C GLU A 151 6.43 11.58 6.80
N GLU A 152 5.68 10.57 7.25
CA GLU A 152 6.17 9.55 8.20
C GLU A 152 7.21 8.62 7.56
N ILE A 153 6.99 8.18 6.31
CA ILE A 153 7.90 7.25 5.63
C ILE A 153 9.16 7.96 5.14
N SER A 154 9.06 9.22 4.70
CA SER A 154 10.24 10.03 4.37
C SER A 154 11.12 10.24 5.61
N GLN A 155 10.50 10.49 6.77
CA GLN A 155 11.23 10.58 8.03
C GLN A 155 11.87 9.24 8.41
N ALA A 156 11.14 8.14 8.25
CA ALA A 156 11.61 6.81 8.63
C ALA A 156 12.83 6.36 7.82
N LEU A 157 12.78 6.57 6.50
CA LEU A 157 13.82 6.17 5.57
C LEU A 157 14.88 7.27 5.34
N SER A 158 14.71 8.44 5.95
CA SER A 158 15.58 9.62 5.77
C SER A 158 15.78 9.97 4.29
N ASP A 159 14.72 9.85 3.50
CA ASP A 159 14.72 10.01 2.05
C ASP A 159 13.49 10.80 1.59
N ASN A 160 13.53 11.37 0.39
CA ASN A 160 12.39 12.08 -0.18
C ASN A 160 11.46 11.09 -0.88
N ILE A 161 10.40 10.68 -0.19
CA ILE A 161 9.43 9.71 -0.68
C ILE A 161 8.09 10.39 -0.83
N ASP A 162 7.56 10.39 -2.05
CA ASP A 162 6.27 10.99 -2.36
C ASP A 162 5.22 9.91 -2.69
N PHE A 163 4.11 9.92 -1.95
CA PHE A 163 2.93 9.08 -2.21
C PHE A 163 1.84 9.82 -3.01
N SER A 164 2.05 11.07 -3.42
CA SER A 164 1.13 11.83 -4.30
C SER A 164 1.02 11.26 -5.72
N ASP A 165 1.88 10.29 -6.06
CA ASP A 165 1.79 9.52 -7.29
C ASP A 165 0.79 8.36 -7.21
N CYS A 166 0.36 7.96 -6.02
CA CYS A 166 -0.55 6.83 -5.83
C CYS A 166 -1.99 7.20 -6.18
N GLU A 167 -2.79 6.18 -6.45
CA GLU A 167 -4.21 6.34 -6.77
C GLU A 167 -4.97 6.99 -5.59
N TYR A 168 -5.87 7.91 -5.91
CA TYR A 168 -6.71 8.63 -4.93
C TYR A 168 -5.93 9.48 -3.89
N SER A 169 -4.79 10.03 -4.29
CA SER A 169 -3.93 10.91 -3.47
C SER A 169 -4.22 12.41 -3.57
N ASN A 170 -5.21 12.81 -4.37
CA ASN A 170 -5.53 14.21 -4.74
C ASN A 170 -4.40 14.97 -5.44
N ARG A 171 -3.99 14.52 -6.63
CA ARG A 171 -3.44 15.48 -7.58
C ARG A 171 -4.56 16.23 -8.28
N LYS A 172 -4.80 17.47 -7.85
CA LYS A 172 -5.08 18.51 -8.84
C LYS A 172 -3.86 18.52 -9.76
N LYS A 173 -3.97 17.88 -10.95
CA LYS A 173 -3.05 18.21 -12.04
C LYS A 173 -3.26 19.69 -12.30
N VAL A 174 -2.36 20.52 -11.79
CA VAL A 174 -2.25 21.90 -12.23
C VAL A 174 -1.87 21.81 -13.69
N VAL A 175 -2.86 22.04 -14.55
CA VAL A 175 -2.71 22.19 -16.00
C VAL A 175 -1.92 23.46 -16.27
#